data_AF-A0A845ZJA8-F1
#
_entry.id   AF-A0A845ZJA8-F1
#
_cell.length_a   1.000
_cell.length_b   1.000
_cell.length_c   1.000
_cell.angle_alpha   90.00
_cell.angle_beta   90.00
_cell.angle_gamma   90.00
#
_symmetry.space_group_name_H-M   'P 1'
#
loop_
_entity.id
_entity.type
_entity.pdbx_description
1 polymer ?
#
loop_
_entity_poly.entity_id
_entity_poly.type
_entity_poly.pdbx_seq_one_letter_code
_entity_poly.pdbx_strand_id
1 'polypeptide(L)'
;MTDSITLDDFYKLFQESERQRQETERILRESLERSRHEFQQNLAESRAEFDRRAAEADRRLARVEAIAAQTNQAVNALTSRWGNFVENLVAPAVVRLFQERGILVTAIFQRVKARAGSQNLEIDILAVNTNVAVAVEVKSRLT
;
A
#
# COMPACT_ATOMS: atom_id res chain seq x y z
N MET A 1 -84.08 -25.21 27.68
CA MET A 1 -83.28 -26.33 28.23
C MET A 1 -81.90 -25.75 28.49
N THR A 2 -81.50 -25.65 29.75
CA THR A 2 -80.15 -25.26 30.13
C THR A 2 -79.30 -26.51 30.08
N ASP A 3 -78.49 -26.66 29.04
CA ASP A 3 -77.47 -27.70 28.99
C ASP A 3 -76.47 -27.43 30.12
N SER A 4 -76.58 -28.22 31.18
CA SER A 4 -75.67 -28.12 32.32
C SER A 4 -74.37 -28.82 31.95
N ILE A 5 -73.29 -28.04 31.82
CA ILE A 5 -71.93 -28.55 31.65
C ILE A 5 -71.65 -29.58 32.75
N THR A 6 -71.21 -30.78 32.35
CA THR A 6 -70.93 -31.88 33.26
C THR A 6 -69.46 -31.91 33.67
N LEU A 7 -69.14 -32.63 34.75
CA LEU A 7 -67.75 -32.84 35.19
C LEU A 7 -66.90 -33.54 34.11
N ASP A 8 -67.53 -34.39 33.29
CA ASP A 8 -66.88 -35.09 32.17
C ASP A 8 -66.44 -34.11 31.06
N ASP A 9 -67.24 -33.07 30.81
CA ASP A 9 -66.92 -32.01 29.86
C ASP A 9 -65.71 -31.19 30.33
N PHE A 10 -65.60 -30.91 31.63
CA PHE A 10 -64.41 -30.28 32.22
C PHE A 10 -63.16 -31.16 32.10
N TYR A 11 -63.29 -32.47 32.32
CA TYR A 11 -62.16 -33.40 32.16
C TYR A 11 -61.67 -33.48 30.71
N LYS A 12 -62.58 -33.48 29.73
CA LYS A 12 -62.22 -33.43 28.31
C LYS A 12 -61.49 -32.14 27.96
N LEU A 13 -61.99 -30.99 28.42
CA LEU A 13 -61.36 -29.69 28.19
C LEU A 13 -59.94 -29.64 28.80
N PHE A 14 -59.76 -30.21 29.99
CA PHE A 14 -58.45 -30.29 30.64
C PHE A 14 -57.48 -31.21 29.86
N GLN A 15 -57.95 -32.36 29.39
CA GLN A 15 -57.14 -33.26 28.55
C GLN A 15 -56.73 -32.62 27.22
N GLU A 16 -57.63 -31.87 26.57
CA GLU A 16 -57.31 -31.11 25.37
C GLU A 16 -56.31 -29.99 25.66
N SER A 17 -56.48 -29.26 26.76
CA SER A 17 -55.54 -28.22 27.20
C SER A 17 -54.13 -28.78 27.43
N GLU A 18 -54.01 -29.93 28.10
CA GLU A 18 -52.70 -30.57 28.32
C GLU A 18 -52.06 -31.07 27.02
N ARG A 19 -52.86 -31.62 26.09
CA ARG A 19 -52.37 -31.99 24.76
C ARG A 19 -51.84 -30.80 23.97
N GLN A 20 -52.59 -29.68 23.97
CA GLN A 20 -52.15 -28.44 23.33
C GLN A 20 -50.88 -27.89 23.97
N ARG A 21 -50.75 -27.96 25.30
CA ARG A 21 -49.55 -27.53 26.02
C ARG A 21 -48.32 -28.37 25.65
N GLN A 22 -48.47 -29.69 25.58
CA GLN A 22 -47.41 -30.60 25.16
C GLN A 22 -46.98 -30.38 23.70
N GLU A 23 -47.95 -30.20 22.81
CA GLU A 23 -47.67 -29.91 21.40
C GLU A 23 -46.96 -28.56 21.23
N THR A 24 -47.40 -27.54 21.97
CA THR A 24 -46.75 -26.23 22.00
C THR A 24 -45.31 -26.34 22.50
N GLU A 25 -45.06 -27.05 23.60
CA GLU A 25 -43.69 -27.27 24.11
C GLU A 25 -42.81 -27.98 23.08
N ARG A 26 -43.34 -28.96 22.35
CA ARG A 26 -42.61 -29.66 21.29
C ARG A 26 -42.23 -28.71 20.15
N ILE A 27 -43.19 -27.97 19.61
CA ILE A 27 -42.95 -27.01 18.53
C ILE A 27 -41.94 -25.95 18.97
N LEU A 28 -42.04 -25.47 20.21
CA LEU A 28 -41.12 -24.47 20.74
C LEU A 28 -39.69 -25.01 20.84
N ARG A 29 -39.51 -26.26 21.30
CA ARG A 29 -38.19 -26.92 21.34
C ARG A 29 -37.60 -27.10 19.96
N GLU A 30 -38.36 -27.64 19.02
CA GLU A 30 -37.92 -27.84 17.63
C GLU A 30 -37.55 -26.50 16.97
N SER A 31 -38.35 -25.45 17.21
CA SER A 31 -38.07 -24.10 16.73
C SER A 31 -36.78 -23.52 17.33
N LEU A 32 -36.56 -23.68 18.63
CA LEU A 32 -35.34 -23.24 19.31
C LEU A 32 -34.09 -23.98 18.82
N GLU A 33 -34.20 -25.30 18.60
CA GLU A 33 -33.09 -26.10 18.07
C GLU A 33 -32.74 -25.69 16.64
N ARG A 34 -33.75 -25.52 15.77
CA ARG A 34 -33.53 -25.03 14.40
C ARG A 34 -32.89 -23.63 14.41
N SER A 35 -33.42 -22.71 15.23
CA SER A 35 -32.88 -21.36 15.35
C SER A 35 -31.44 -21.35 15.85
N ARG A 36 -31.09 -22.19 16.83
CA ARG A 36 -29.70 -22.35 17.30
C ARG A 36 -28.77 -22.87 16.21
N HIS A 37 -29.23 -23.86 15.44
CA HIS A 37 -28.44 -24.42 14.35
C HIS A 37 -28.20 -23.39 13.24
N GLU A 38 -29.23 -22.68 12.80
CA GLU A 38 -29.12 -21.60 11.81
C GLU A 38 -28.19 -20.47 12.31
N PHE A 39 -28.30 -20.09 13.58
CA PHE A 39 -27.42 -19.09 14.18
C PHE A 39 -25.95 -19.54 14.18
N GLN A 40 -25.68 -20.80 14.54
CA GLN A 40 -24.31 -21.34 14.51
C GLN A 40 -23.75 -21.40 13.09
N GLN A 41 -24.56 -21.82 12.11
CA GLN A 41 -24.16 -21.84 10.71
C GLN A 41 -23.83 -20.43 10.20
N ASN A 42 -24.73 -19.47 10.42
CA ASN A 42 -24.51 -18.08 10.02
C ASN A 42 -23.26 -17.48 10.67
N LEU A 43 -23.00 -17.81 11.94
CA LEU A 43 -21.81 -17.33 12.65
C LEU A 43 -20.53 -17.95 12.08
N ALA A 44 -20.55 -19.24 11.73
CA ALA A 44 -19.42 -19.93 11.11
C ALA A 44 -19.13 -19.38 9.71
N GLU A 45 -20.18 -19.15 8.90
CA GLU A 45 -20.05 -18.55 7.56
C GLU A 45 -19.51 -17.12 7.65
N SER A 46 -20.06 -16.30 8.56
CA SER A 46 -19.60 -14.93 8.77
C SER A 46 -18.13 -14.86 9.19
N ARG A 47 -17.67 -15.77 10.07
CA ARG A 47 -16.26 -15.89 10.44
C ARG A 47 -15.39 -16.27 9.25
N ALA A 48 -15.80 -17.28 8.49
CA ALA A 48 -15.04 -17.72 7.32
C ALA A 48 -14.95 -16.63 6.24
N GLU A 49 -16.01 -15.84 6.06
CA GLU A 49 -16.00 -14.69 5.15
C GLU A 49 -15.09 -13.57 5.66
N PHE A 50 -15.14 -13.27 6.97
CA PHE A 50 -14.26 -12.29 7.59
C PHE A 50 -12.78 -12.68 7.41
N ASP A 51 -12.43 -13.92 7.69
CA ASP A 51 -11.05 -14.43 7.53
C ASP A 51 -10.58 -14.33 6.07
N ARG A 52 -11.45 -14.65 5.10
CA ARG A 52 -11.14 -14.47 3.67
C ARG A 52 -10.90 -13.02 3.31
N ARG A 53 -11.75 -12.10 3.76
CA ARG A 53 -11.61 -10.67 3.50
C ARG A 53 -10.35 -10.10 4.14
N ALA A 54 -10.02 -10.51 5.36
CA ALA A 54 -8.78 -10.13 6.04
C ALA A 54 -7.54 -10.61 5.25
N ALA A 55 -7.52 -11.89 4.86
CA ALA A 55 -6.42 -12.44 4.06
C ALA A 55 -6.28 -11.74 2.69
N GLU A 56 -7.38 -11.33 2.06
CA GLU A 56 -7.34 -10.56 0.82
C GLU A 56 -6.81 -9.13 1.05
N ALA A 57 -7.23 -8.48 2.14
CA ALA A 57 -6.73 -7.15 2.51
C ALA A 57 -5.22 -7.17 2.75
N ASP A 58 -4.70 -8.17 3.47
CA ASP A 58 -3.27 -8.36 3.72
C ASP A 58 -2.49 -8.52 2.40
N ARG A 59 -3.01 -9.33 1.47
CA ARG A 59 -2.38 -9.50 0.14
C ARG A 59 -2.37 -8.21 -0.66
N ARG A 60 -3.44 -7.42 -0.58
CA ARG A 60 -3.52 -6.12 -1.26
C ARG A 60 -2.54 -5.13 -0.66
N LEU A 61 -2.43 -5.06 0.66
CA LEU A 61 -1.46 -4.22 1.36
C LEU A 61 -0.03 -4.58 0.99
N ALA A 62 0.33 -5.87 1.04
CA ALA A 62 1.66 -6.34 0.65
C ALA A 62 2.01 -5.96 -0.80
N ARG A 63 1.02 -6.02 -1.72
CA ARG A 63 1.21 -5.59 -3.12
C ARG A 63 1.46 -4.08 -3.21
N VAL A 64 0.70 -3.27 -2.47
CA VAL A 64 0.87 -1.80 -2.46
C VAL A 64 2.24 -1.42 -1.91
N GLU A 65 2.68 -2.05 -0.82
CA GLU A 65 4.01 -1.84 -0.25
C GLU A 65 5.13 -2.16 -1.24
N ALA A 66 5.01 -3.30 -1.96
CA ALA A 66 5.97 -3.68 -2.99
C ALA A 66 6.02 -2.66 -4.15
N ILE A 67 4.87 -2.19 -4.64
CA ILE A 67 4.79 -1.17 -5.69
C ILE A 67 5.41 0.15 -5.21
N ALA A 68 5.13 0.57 -3.98
CA ALA A 68 5.69 1.78 -3.39
C ALA A 68 7.22 1.70 -3.28
N ALA A 69 7.75 0.55 -2.82
CA ALA A 69 9.19 0.31 -2.74
C ALA A 69 9.86 0.37 -4.12
N GLN A 70 9.27 -0.30 -5.12
CA GLN A 70 9.77 -0.27 -6.49
C GLN A 70 9.73 1.15 -7.08
N THR A 71 8.66 1.90 -6.82
CA THR A 71 8.50 3.28 -7.28
C THR A 71 9.58 4.18 -6.66
N ASN A 72 9.81 4.07 -5.34
CA ASN A 72 10.86 4.81 -4.66
C ASN A 72 12.25 4.49 -5.22
N GLN A 73 12.54 3.22 -5.51
CA GLN A 73 13.79 2.81 -6.14
C GLN A 73 13.94 3.43 -7.54
N ALA A 74 12.88 3.41 -8.36
CA ALA A 74 12.88 4.00 -9.70
C ALA A 74 13.09 5.53 -9.63
N VAL A 75 12.40 6.23 -8.73
CA VAL A 75 12.54 7.67 -8.52
C VAL A 75 13.96 8.04 -8.06
N ASN A 76 14.55 7.26 -7.15
CA ASN A 76 15.94 7.45 -6.71
C ASN A 76 16.93 7.22 -7.87
N ALA A 77 16.73 6.17 -8.66
CA ALA A 77 17.53 5.90 -9.85
C ALA A 77 17.43 7.02 -10.89
N LEU A 78 16.23 7.57 -11.12
CA LEU A 78 16.06 8.73 -12.01
C LEU A 78 16.70 10.00 -11.45
N THR A 79 16.58 10.24 -10.14
CA THR A 79 17.16 11.42 -9.48
C THR A 79 18.68 11.42 -9.58
N SER A 80 19.35 10.27 -9.37
CA SER A 80 20.80 10.18 -9.57
C SER A 80 21.22 10.40 -11.02
N ARG A 81 20.43 9.91 -11.98
CA ARG A 81 20.67 10.14 -13.42
C ARG A 81 20.35 11.58 -13.86
N TRP A 82 19.55 12.31 -13.10
CA TRP A 82 19.18 13.70 -13.40
C TRP A 82 20.37 14.66 -13.29
N GLY A 83 21.22 14.50 -12.27
CA GLY A 83 22.47 15.26 -12.15
C GLY A 83 23.37 15.09 -13.38
N ASN A 84 23.67 13.84 -13.70
CA ASN A 84 24.45 13.48 -14.90
C ASN A 84 23.82 14.02 -16.20
N PHE A 85 22.49 14.03 -16.30
CA PHE A 85 21.79 14.56 -17.47
C PHE A 85 22.02 16.08 -17.62
N VAL A 86 21.86 16.83 -16.53
CA VAL A 86 22.11 18.27 -16.53
C VAL A 86 23.59 18.58 -16.81
N GLU A 87 24.54 17.82 -16.23
CA GLU A 87 25.97 17.94 -16.55
C GLU A 87 26.25 17.80 -18.04
N ASN A 88 25.67 16.78 -18.70
CA ASN A 88 25.85 16.54 -20.12
C ASN A 88 25.19 17.60 -21.02
N LEU A 89 24.09 18.21 -20.57
CA LEU A 89 23.48 19.35 -21.27
C LEU A 89 24.33 20.62 -21.14
N VAL A 90 24.97 20.83 -19.99
CA VAL A 90 25.74 22.05 -19.69
C VAL A 90 27.13 22.01 -20.32
N ALA A 91 27.78 20.85 -20.40
CA ALA A 91 29.15 20.73 -20.88
C ALA A 91 29.45 21.37 -22.26
N PRO A 92 28.59 21.22 -23.29
CA PRO A 92 28.81 21.91 -24.57
C PRO A 92 28.73 23.44 -24.48
N ALA A 93 27.86 23.97 -23.60
CA ALA A 93 27.68 25.41 -23.43
C ALA A 93 28.84 26.07 -22.67
N VAL A 94 29.50 25.33 -21.78
CA VAL A 94 30.64 25.78 -20.98
C VAL A 94 31.82 26.23 -21.86
N VAL A 95 32.13 25.49 -22.93
CA VAL A 95 33.20 25.88 -23.87
C VAL A 95 32.91 27.21 -24.53
N ARG A 96 31.68 27.37 -25.05
CA ARG A 96 31.29 28.61 -25.71
C ARG A 96 31.36 29.80 -24.74
N LEU A 97 30.82 29.62 -23.53
CA LEU A 97 30.82 30.66 -22.49
C LEU A 97 32.23 31.17 -22.15
N PHE A 98 33.20 30.26 -21.99
CA PHE A 98 34.56 30.66 -21.63
C PHE A 98 35.31 31.27 -22.81
N GLN A 99 35.11 30.75 -24.03
CA GLN A 99 35.68 31.35 -25.24
C GLN A 99 35.17 32.78 -25.47
N GLU A 100 33.87 33.03 -25.31
CA GLU A 100 33.27 34.38 -25.39
C GLU A 100 33.85 35.36 -24.36
N ARG A 101 34.35 34.85 -23.22
CA ARG A 101 35.01 35.63 -22.17
C ARG A 101 36.52 35.77 -22.36
N GLY A 102 37.06 35.35 -23.51
CA GLY A 102 38.49 35.41 -23.82
C GLY A 102 39.32 34.29 -23.19
N ILE A 103 38.68 33.29 -22.57
CA ILE A 103 39.34 32.11 -22.02
C ILE A 103 39.25 30.99 -23.05
N LEU A 104 40.29 30.89 -23.89
CA LEU A 104 40.37 29.93 -24.98
C LEU A 104 40.72 28.53 -24.47
N VAL A 105 39.76 27.87 -23.85
CA VAL A 105 39.89 26.45 -23.45
C VAL A 105 39.97 25.56 -24.70
N THR A 106 40.86 24.57 -24.67
CA THR A 106 41.15 23.66 -25.80
C THR A 106 40.72 22.23 -25.52
N ALA A 107 40.53 21.86 -24.25
CA ALA A 107 40.05 20.55 -23.85
C ALA A 107 39.02 20.65 -22.72
N ILE A 108 38.07 19.73 -22.71
CA ILE A 108 37.12 19.53 -21.61
C ILE A 108 37.27 18.11 -21.10
N PHE A 109 37.24 17.97 -19.78
CA PHE A 109 37.08 16.69 -19.10
C PHE A 109 35.84 16.76 -18.22
N GLN A 110 35.03 15.71 -18.20
CA GLN A 110 33.88 15.61 -17.29
C GLN A 110 34.22 14.65 -16.15
N ARG A 111 33.69 14.90 -14.96
CA ARG A 111 33.81 14.05 -13.77
C ARG A 111 35.25 13.71 -13.41
N VAL A 112 36.11 14.73 -13.40
CA VAL A 112 37.52 14.57 -13.06
C VAL A 112 37.62 14.24 -11.57
N LYS A 113 38.24 13.10 -11.26
CA LYS A 113 38.48 12.66 -9.89
C LYS A 113 39.95 12.74 -9.56
N ALA A 114 40.27 13.36 -8.43
CA ALA A 114 41.63 13.44 -7.90
C ALA A 114 41.62 13.11 -6.41
N ARG A 115 42.74 12.58 -5.92
CA ARG A 115 42.94 12.27 -4.50
C ARG A 115 44.20 12.95 -4.00
N ALA A 116 44.06 13.75 -2.96
CA ALA A 116 45.16 14.45 -2.30
C ALA A 116 45.18 14.04 -0.82
N GLY A 117 45.97 13.02 -0.49
CA GLY A 117 46.01 12.43 0.84
C GLY A 117 44.66 11.82 1.24
N SER A 118 44.04 12.36 2.30
CA SER A 118 42.73 11.93 2.80
C SER A 118 41.53 12.58 2.11
N GLN A 119 41.75 13.59 1.26
CA GLN A 119 40.68 14.30 0.57
C GLN A 119 40.46 13.77 -0.84
N ASN A 120 39.19 13.60 -1.20
CA ASN A 120 38.76 13.28 -2.56
C ASN A 120 38.16 14.54 -3.19
N LEU A 121 38.62 14.88 -4.39
CA LEU A 121 38.09 15.97 -5.21
C LEU A 121 37.37 15.37 -6.42
N GLU A 122 36.14 15.80 -6.68
CA GLU A 122 35.41 15.55 -7.93
C GLU A 122 35.08 16.92 -8.55
N ILE A 123 35.38 17.08 -9.84
CA ILE A 123 35.04 18.26 -10.62
C ILE A 123 34.10 17.82 -11.74
N ASP A 124 32.89 18.37 -11.77
CA ASP A 124 31.88 17.98 -12.77
C ASP A 124 32.38 18.24 -14.19
N ILE A 125 32.95 19.43 -14.44
CA ILE A 125 33.53 19.79 -15.72
C ILE A 125 34.81 20.59 -15.50
N LEU A 126 35.92 20.10 -16.07
CA LEU A 126 37.21 20.76 -16.07
C LEU A 126 37.55 21.19 -17.50
N ALA A 127 37.57 22.49 -17.75
CA ALA A 127 37.97 23.05 -19.03
C ALA A 127 39.40 23.62 -18.93
N VAL A 128 40.29 23.23 -19.84
CA VAL A 128 41.72 23.57 -19.75
C VAL A 128 42.29 24.05 -21.08
N ASN A 129 43.36 24.85 -20.99
CA ASN A 129 44.34 25.04 -22.04
C ASN A 129 45.76 24.99 -21.42
N THR A 130 46.78 25.40 -22.18
CA THR A 130 48.18 25.36 -21.73
C THR A 130 48.45 26.21 -20.47
N ASN A 131 47.67 27.27 -20.23
CA ASN A 131 47.94 28.28 -19.22
C ASN A 131 46.84 28.41 -18.15
N VAL A 132 45.64 27.88 -18.40
CA VAL A 132 44.45 28.09 -17.59
C VAL A 132 43.71 26.77 -17.40
N ALA A 133 43.22 26.55 -16.18
CA ALA A 133 42.27 25.50 -15.85
C ALA A 133 41.05 26.12 -15.17
N VAL A 134 39.85 25.76 -15.62
CA VAL A 134 38.58 26.22 -15.09
C VAL A 134 37.76 25.03 -14.61
N ALA A 135 37.52 24.98 -13.30
CA ALA A 135 36.62 24.02 -12.69
C ALA A 135 35.19 24.57 -12.66
N VAL A 136 34.24 23.77 -13.11
CA VAL A 136 32.80 24.11 -13.14
C VAL A 136 32.03 23.05 -12.36
N GLU A 137 31.20 23.52 -11.44
CA GLU A 137 30.22 22.74 -10.69
C GLU A 137 28.84 22.92 -11.34
N VAL A 138 28.11 21.83 -11.56
CA VAL A 138 26.79 21.84 -12.18
C VAL A 138 25.72 21.50 -11.14
N LYS A 139 24.95 22.52 -10.74
CA LYS A 139 23.82 22.32 -9.82
C LYS A 139 22.52 22.07 -10.59
N SER A 140 22.01 20.85 -10.49
CA SER A 140 20.66 20.50 -11.00
C SER A 140 19.52 20.95 -10.07
N ARG A 141 19.85 21.36 -8.83
CA ARG A 141 18.94 21.97 -7.85
C ARG A 141 19.64 23.12 -7.13
N LEU A 142 18.92 24.23 -6.96
CA LEU A 142 19.33 25.36 -6.13
C LEU A 142 18.81 25.12 -4.70
N THR A 143 19.56 24.34 -3.93
CA THR A 143 19.39 24.26 -2.47
C THR A 143 20.44 25.12 -1.79
#